data_AF-A0A7Y9FPD1-F1
#
_entry.id   AF-A0A7Y9FPD1-F1
#
_cell.length_a   1.000
_cell.length_b   1.000
_cell.length_c   1.000
_cell.angle_alpha   90.00
_cell.angle_beta   90.00
_cell.angle_gamma   90.00
#
_symmetry.space_group_name_H-M   'P 1'
#
loop_
_entity.id
_entity.type
_entity.pdbx_description
1 polymer ?
#
loop_
_entity_poly.entity_id
_entity_poly.type
_entity_poly.pdbx_seq_one_letter_code
_entity_poly.pdbx_strand_id
1 'polypeptide(L)' 'MTSPYNTPSSVSHENGEIIVDGPDGVAVSLTPEAALITAGRLETEAIDALLERGRVVTTKPDR' A
#
# COMPACT_ATOMS: atom_id res chain seq x y z
N MET A 1 14.79 -10.50 6.27
CA MET A 1 13.79 -9.64 5.60
C MET A 1 12.65 -10.53 5.17
N THR A 2 11.43 -10.24 5.59
CA THR A 2 10.23 -10.93 5.13
C THR A 2 9.92 -10.48 3.69
N SER A 3 9.41 -11.39 2.87
CA SER A 3 8.92 -11.04 1.53
C SER A 3 7.70 -10.12 1.65
N PRO A 4 7.52 -9.15 0.73
CA PRO A 4 6.34 -8.28 0.74
C PRO A 4 5.06 -9.11 0.53
N TYR A 5 4.00 -8.78 1.25
CA TYR A 5 2.69 -9.40 1.05
C TYR A 5 2.06 -8.95 -0.27
N ASN A 6 1.36 -9.86 -0.94
CA ASN A 6 0.60 -9.59 -2.17
C ASN A 6 -0.92 -9.57 -1.96
N THR A 7 -1.37 -9.78 -0.72
CA THR A 7 -2.77 -9.71 -0.32
C THR A 7 -3.04 -8.32 0.24
N PRO A 8 -4.06 -7.59 -0.24
CA PRO A 8 -4.41 -6.28 0.29
C PRO A 8 -4.92 -6.38 1.73
N SER A 9 -4.66 -5.35 2.52
CA SER A 9 -5.23 -5.20 3.87
C SER A 9 -6.74 -4.99 3.81
N SER A 10 -7.43 -5.41 4.88
CA SER A 10 -8.83 -5.06 5.10
C SER A 10 -8.92 -3.71 5.80
N VAL A 11 -9.91 -2.89 5.46
CA VAL A 11 -10.14 -1.58 6.08
C VAL A 11 -11.58 -1.46 6.52
N SER A 12 -11.80 -1.09 7.79
CA SER A 12 -13.12 -0.90 8.38
C SER A 12 -13.13 0.34 9.29
N HIS A 13 -14.32 0.79 9.69
CA HIS A 13 -14.46 1.85 10.68
C HIS A 13 -15.17 1.32 11.92
N GLU A 14 -14.69 1.70 13.10
CA GLU A 14 -15.32 1.35 14.38
C GLU A 14 -15.06 2.46 15.39
N ASN A 15 -16.09 2.87 16.15
CA ASN A 15 -15.98 3.87 17.22
C ASN A 15 -15.28 5.20 16.86
N GLY A 16 -15.39 5.64 15.60
CA GLY A 16 -14.76 6.89 15.12
C GLY A 16 -13.30 6.73 14.71
N GLU A 17 -12.78 5.50 14.70
CA GLU A 17 -11.45 5.14 14.23
C GLU A 17 -11.55 4.32 12.94
N ILE A 18 -10.47 4.33 12.16
CA ILE A 18 -10.27 3.49 10.99
C ILE A 18 -9.30 2.38 11.36
N ILE A 19 -9.72 1.15 11.17
CA ILE A 19 -8.91 -0.04 11.43
C ILE A 19 -8.38 -0.56 10.10
N VAL A 20 -7.07 -0.78 10.03
CA VAL A 20 -6.41 -1.43 8.89
C VAL A 20 -5.81 -2.74 9.38
N ASP A 21 -6.39 -3.86 8.93
CA ASP A 21 -5.94 -5.20 9.28
C ASP A 21 -5.00 -5.75 8.20
N GLY A 22 -3.74 -5.97 8.59
CA GLY A 22 -2.71 -6.57 7.77
C GLY A 22 -2.89 -8.10 7.61
N PRO A 23 -2.32 -8.68 6.54
CA PRO A 23 -2.43 -10.11 6.24
C PRO A 23 -1.73 -11.04 7.26
N ASP A 24 -0.94 -10.48 8.18
CA ASP A 24 -0.30 -11.17 9.30
C ASP A 24 -1.04 -11.01 10.63
N GLY A 25 -2.25 -10.43 10.61
CA GLY A 25 -3.05 -10.20 11.80
C GLY A 25 -2.58 -9.01 12.64
N VAL A 26 -1.69 -8.16 12.10
CA VAL A 26 -1.33 -6.88 12.72
C VAL A 26 -2.34 -5.82 12.29
N ALA A 27 -3.04 -5.23 13.25
CA ALA A 27 -3.99 -4.15 13.03
C ALA A 27 -3.39 -2.79 13.44
N VAL A 28 -3.71 -1.75 12.68
CA VAL A 28 -3.39 -0.35 13.03
C VAL A 28 -4.68 0.47 13.06
N SER A 29 -4.87 1.24 14.14
CA SER A 29 -5.97 2.21 14.26
C SER A 29 -5.49 3.61 13.87
N LEU A 30 -6.30 4.31 13.10
CA LEU A 30 -6.05 5.67 12.64
C LEU A 30 -7.27 6.55 12.92
N THR A 31 -7.06 7.85 13.13
CA THR A 31 -8.19 8.80 13.00
C THR A 31 -8.64 8.88 11.54
N PRO A 32 -9.88 9.29 11.25
CA PRO A 32 -10.38 9.42 9.89
C PRO A 32 -9.50 10.32 9.01
N GLU A 33 -8.99 11.43 9.56
CA GLU A 33 -8.12 12.37 8.85
C GLU A 33 -6.77 11.74 8.53
N ALA A 34 -6.18 11.02 9.49
CA ALA A 34 -4.91 10.32 9.30
C ALA A 34 -5.03 9.20 8.27
N ALA A 35 -6.15 8.46 8.28
CA ALA A 35 -6.43 7.43 7.29
C ALA A 35 -6.53 8.00 5.87
N LEU A 36 -7.24 9.13 5.69
CA LEU A 36 -7.38 9.78 4.39
C LEU A 36 -6.04 10.24 3.82
N ILE A 37 -5.20 10.89 4.64
CA ILE A 37 -3.86 11.32 4.23
C ILE A 37 -2.99 10.11 3.88
N THR A 38 -3.07 9.05 4.68
CA THR A 38 -2.30 7.81 4.46
C THR A 38 -2.72 7.12 3.16
N ALA A 39 -4.01 7.05 2.87
CA ALA A 39 -4.53 6.48 1.63
C ALA A 39 -3.96 7.19 0.40
N GLY A 40 -3.92 8.53 0.40
CA GLY A 40 -3.34 9.30 -0.71
C GLY A 40 -1.84 9.06 -0.89
N ARG A 41 -1.09 8.90 0.21
CA ARG A 41 0.34 8.54 0.15
C ARG A 41 0.54 7.14 -0.40
N LEU A 42 -0.25 6.16 0.06
CA LEU A 42 -0.19 4.79 -0.43
C LEU A 42 -0.49 4.70 -1.93
N GLU A 43 -1.50 5.42 -2.41
CA GLU A 43 -1.85 5.49 -3.83
C GLU A 43 -0.71 6.06 -4.66
N THR A 44 -0.15 7.20 -4.24
CA THR A 44 0.95 7.88 -4.93
C THR A 44 2.17 6.96 -5.06
N GLU A 45 2.64 6.39 -3.95
CA GLU A 45 3.83 5.54 -3.93
C GLU A 45 3.60 4.22 -4.69
N ALA A 46 2.38 3.65 -4.65
CA ALA A 46 2.05 2.44 -5.40
C ALA A 46 2.10 2.69 -6.92
N ILE A 47 1.58 3.83 -7.39
CA ILE A 47 1.66 4.23 -8.80
C ILE A 47 3.12 4.38 -9.23
N ASP A 48 3.92 5.11 -8.46
CA ASP A 48 5.34 5.33 -8.78
C ASP A 48 6.10 4.00 -8.85
N ALA A 49 5.91 3.11 -7.88
CA ALA A 49 6.52 1.78 -7.89
C ALA A 49 6.08 0.93 -9.11
N LEU A 50 4.82 1.02 -9.54
CA LEU A 50 4.35 0.33 -10.74
C LEU A 50 4.98 0.89 -12.02
N LEU A 51 5.16 2.22 -12.10
CA LEU A 51 5.85 2.87 -13.21
C LEU A 51 7.31 2.46 -13.29
N GLU A 52 8.02 2.39 -12.15
CA GLU A 52 9.39 1.88 -12.08
C GLU A 52 9.48 0.43 -12.57
N ARG A 53 8.57 -0.44 -12.11
CA ARG A 53 8.50 -1.84 -12.57
C ARG A 53 8.25 -1.94 -14.08
N GLY A 54 7.42 -1.06 -14.64
CA GLY A 54 7.17 -0.98 -16.08
C GLY A 54 8.39 -0.49 -16.88
N ARG A 55 9.13 0.51 -16.37
CA ARG A 55 10.33 1.06 -17.02
C ARG A 55 11.48 0.06 -17.15
N VAL A 56 11.63 -0.85 -16.18
CA VAL A 56 12.69 -1.87 -16.19
C VAL A 56 12.49 -2.90 -17.32
N VAL A 57 11.26 -3.07 -17.83
CA VAL A 57 10.96 -4.02 -18.92
C VAL A 57 11.43 -3.51 -20.29
N THR A 58 11.56 -2.19 -20.48
CA THR A 58 11.87 -1.59 -21.80
C THR A 58 13.37 -1.39 -22.05
N THR A 59 14.24 -1.60 -21.05
CA THR A 59 15.70 -1.48 -21.20
C THR A 59 16.37 -2.86 -21.27
N LYS A 60 16.21 -3.56 -22.40
CA LYS A 60 17.21 -4.53 -22.87
C LYS A 60 17.84 -3.97 -24.15
N PRO A 61 19.17 -3.92 -24.27
CA PRO A 61 19.83 -3.51 -25.50
C PRO A 61 19.67 -4.62 -26.53
N ASP A 62 19.14 -4.25 -27.70
CA ASP A 62 19.19 -5.08 -28.91
C ASP A 62 20.68 -5.31 -29.26
N ARG A 63 21.05 -6.56 -29.49
CA ARG A 63 22.42 -7.02 -29.69
C ARG A 63 22.87 -6.79 -31.12
#